data_AF-A0A2V8MLV4-F1
#
_entry.id   AF-A0A2V8MLV4-F1
#
_cell.length_a   1.000
_cell.length_b   1.000
_cell.length_c   1.000
_cell.angle_alpha   90.00
_cell.angle_beta   90.00
_cell.angle_gamma   90.00
#
_symmetry.space_group_name_H-M   'P 1'
#
loop_
_entity.id
_entity.type
_entity.pdbx_description
1 polymer ?
#
loop_
_entity_poly.entity_id
_entity_poly.type
_entity_poly.pdbx_seq_one_letter_code
_entity_poly.pdbx_strand_id
1 'polypeptide(L)'
;NRYNVTVKGKVMSVLHIPDDVLRRLGPSDHDALMEISCRLYETNRLTFDEGARMAGIDLETFAAACASRKIPVYWYESEDLESDLDNLNKMRL
;
A
#
# COMPACT_ATOMS: atom_id res chain seq x y z
N ASN A 1 11.57 -8.82 -22.34
CA ASN A 1 12.75 -9.38 -21.65
C ASN A 1 12.60 -9.08 -20.16
N ARG A 2 12.30 -10.05 -19.30
CA ARG A 2 12.16 -9.79 -17.84
C ARG A 2 13.54 -9.89 -17.20
N TYR A 3 14.13 -8.76 -16.85
CA TYR A 3 15.35 -8.72 -16.07
C TYR A 3 14.99 -8.89 -14.59
N ASN A 4 15.57 -9.89 -13.94
CA ASN A 4 15.43 -10.11 -12.51
C ASN A 4 16.77 -9.89 -11.81
N VAL A 5 16.74 -9.29 -10.62
CA VAL A 5 17.92 -9.05 -9.77
C VAL A 5 17.61 -9.61 -8.39
N THR A 6 18.55 -10.35 -7.78
CA THR A 6 18.35 -10.86 -6.41
C THR A 6 18.94 -9.87 -5.41
N VAL A 7 18.09 -9.32 -4.54
CA VAL A 7 18.50 -8.41 -3.46
C VAL A 7 18.10 -9.02 -2.12
N LYS A 8 19.05 -9.26 -1.22
CA LYS A 8 18.83 -9.90 0.10
C LYS A 8 18.00 -11.20 0.01
N GLY A 9 18.25 -12.03 -1.01
CA GLY A 9 17.52 -13.29 -1.23
C GLY A 9 16.12 -13.16 -1.83
N LYS A 10 15.60 -11.94 -2.04
CA LYS A 10 14.35 -11.68 -2.76
C LYS A 10 14.61 -11.45 -4.24
N VAL A 11 13.86 -12.14 -5.09
CA VAL A 11 13.86 -11.89 -6.54
C VAL A 11 13.11 -10.59 -6.82
N MET A 12 13.80 -9.63 -7.40
CA MET A 12 13.26 -8.35 -7.85
C MET A 12 13.12 -8.38 -9.36
N SER A 13 12.06 -7.78 -9.90
CA SER A 13 11.90 -7.58 -11.35
C SER A 13 12.11 -6.12 -11.70
N VAL A 14 12.73 -5.87 -12.86
CA VAL A 14 12.93 -4.52 -13.40
C VAL A 14 11.76 -4.13 -14.29
N LEU A 15 11.16 -2.97 -14.00
CA LEU A 15 10.13 -2.33 -14.83
C LEU A 15 10.71 -1.05 -15.43
N HIS A 16 10.63 -0.90 -16.75
CA HIS A 16 11.06 0.31 -17.44
C HIS A 16 9.86 1.22 -17.69
N ILE A 17 9.94 2.46 -17.21
CA ILE A 17 8.92 3.51 -17.39
C ILE A 17 9.62 4.71 -18.06
N PRO A 18 9.04 5.33 -19.10
CA PRO A 18 9.57 6.57 -19.66
C PRO A 18 9.63 7.69 -18.62
N ASP A 19 10.74 8.43 -18.58
CA ASP A 19 10.98 9.52 -17.62
C ASP A 19 9.88 10.58 -17.63
N ASP A 20 9.36 10.93 -18.80
CA ASP A 20 8.31 11.94 -18.94
C ASP A 20 6.99 11.49 -18.31
N VAL A 21 6.73 10.19 -18.28
CA VAL A 21 5.58 9.59 -17.59
C VAL A 21 5.85 9.52 -16.09
N LEU A 22 7.05 9.07 -15.70
CA LEU A 22 7.43 8.97 -14.29
C LEU A 22 7.34 10.34 -13.59
N ARG A 23 7.79 11.40 -14.25
CA ARG A 23 7.73 12.79 -13.75
C ARG A 23 6.32 13.33 -13.56
N ARG A 24 5.29 12.71 -14.18
CA ARG A 24 3.88 13.09 -13.91
C ARG A 24 3.41 12.67 -12.53
N LEU A 25 4.08 11.67 -11.93
CA LEU A 25 3.78 11.19 -10.58
C LEU A 25 4.49 12.03 -9.51
N GLY A 26 5.53 12.77 -9.88
CA GLY A 26 6.21 13.73 -9.02
C GLY A 26 7.64 14.03 -9.49
N PRO A 27 8.30 14.98 -8.82
CA PRO A 27 9.68 15.37 -9.15
C PRO A 27 10.73 14.31 -8.81
N SER A 28 10.42 13.33 -7.96
CA SER A 28 11.35 12.28 -7.53
C SER A 28 10.83 10.86 -7.75
N ASP A 29 11.75 9.90 -7.86
CA ASP A 29 11.42 8.47 -7.92
C ASP A 29 10.65 8.00 -6.67
N HIS A 30 10.88 8.66 -5.54
CA HIS A 30 10.16 8.39 -4.30
C HIS A 30 8.67 8.77 -4.40
N ASP A 31 8.35 9.89 -5.06
CA ASP A 31 6.96 10.30 -5.29
C ASP A 31 6.22 9.30 -6.19
N ALA A 32 6.92 8.81 -7.22
CA ALA A 32 6.39 7.76 -8.08
C ALA A 32 6.15 6.45 -7.32
N LEU A 33 7.11 6.01 -6.49
CA LEU A 33 6.96 4.83 -5.65
C LEU A 33 5.83 4.99 -4.65
N MET A 34 5.65 6.17 -4.06
CA MET A 34 4.54 6.48 -3.15
C MET A 34 3.20 6.33 -3.86
N GLU A 35 3.04 6.95 -5.03
CA GLU A 35 1.81 6.88 -5.80
C GLU A 35 1.49 5.44 -6.20
N ILE A 36 2.48 4.71 -6.72
CA ILE A 36 2.30 3.30 -7.10
C ILE A 36 1.91 2.46 -5.89
N SER A 37 2.58 2.64 -4.74
CA SER A 37 2.30 1.87 -3.52
C SER A 37 0.88 2.14 -3.00
N CYS A 38 0.45 3.41 -2.99
CA CYS A 38 -0.91 3.78 -2.61
C CYS A 38 -1.97 3.15 -3.52
N ARG A 39 -1.75 3.15 -4.85
CA ARG A 39 -2.69 2.55 -5.82
C ARG A 39 -2.75 1.03 -5.73
N LEU A 40 -1.63 0.39 -5.43
CA LEU A 40 -1.59 -1.06 -5.20
C LEU A 40 -2.30 -1.44 -3.89
N TYR A 41 -2.18 -0.62 -2.85
CA TYR A 41 -2.98 -0.78 -1.63
C TYR A 41 -4.48 -0.59 -1.89
N GLU A 42 -4.87 0.49 -2.57
CA GLU A 42 -6.27 0.79 -2.93
C GLU A 42 -6.93 -0.37 -3.70
N THR A 43 -6.17 -1.07 -4.54
CA THR A 43 -6.63 -2.23 -5.32
C THR A 43 -6.47 -3.57 -4.61
N ASN A 44 -6.19 -3.57 -3.30
CA ASN A 44 -5.96 -4.75 -2.46
C ASN A 44 -4.89 -5.70 -3.03
N ARG A 45 -3.87 -5.15 -3.71
CA ARG A 45 -2.71 -5.91 -4.21
C ARG A 45 -1.55 -5.93 -3.23
N LEU A 46 -1.52 -4.98 -2.31
CA LEU A 46 -0.59 -4.93 -1.19
C LEU A 46 -1.38 -4.78 0.10
N THR A 47 -0.86 -5.36 1.17
CA THR A 47 -1.28 -4.96 2.53
C THR A 47 -0.73 -3.57 2.85
N PHE A 48 -1.26 -2.95 3.92
CA PHE A 48 -0.84 -1.61 4.33
C PHE A 48 0.67 -1.55 4.67
N ASP A 49 1.19 -2.55 5.37
CA ASP A 49 2.61 -2.65 5.72
C ASP A 49 3.52 -2.94 4.50
N GLU A 50 3.02 -3.70 3.53
CA GLU A 50 3.73 -3.93 2.27
C GLU A 50 3.80 -2.64 1.44
N GLY A 51 2.72 -1.86 1.40
CA GLY A 51 2.67 -0.55 0.75
C GLY A 51 3.68 0.43 1.32
N ALA A 52 3.71 0.59 2.65
CA ALA A 52 4.68 1.44 3.33
C ALA A 52 6.13 0.99 3.07
N ARG A 53 6.39 -0.33 3.13
CA ARG A 53 7.71 -0.91 2.84
C ARG A 53 8.14 -0.70 1.39
N MET A 54 7.20 -0.78 0.43
CA MET A 54 7.47 -0.53 -0.99
C MET A 54 7.76 0.94 -1.27
N ALA A 55 7.05 1.86 -0.60
CA ALA A 55 7.30 3.29 -0.67
C ALA A 55 8.58 3.71 0.09
N GLY A 56 9.09 2.87 1.00
CA GLY A 56 10.32 3.14 1.75
C GLY A 56 10.11 4.09 2.94
N ILE A 57 8.90 4.15 3.49
CA ILE A 57 8.50 5.07 4.56
C ILE A 57 7.85 4.32 5.73
N ASP A 58 7.65 5.02 6.84
CA ASP A 58 6.92 4.51 8.00
C ASP A 58 5.39 4.47 7.77
N LEU A 59 4.69 3.74 8.64
CA LEU A 59 3.25 3.51 8.54
C LEU A 59 2.41 4.78 8.69
N GLU A 60 2.83 5.73 9.52
CA GLU A 60 2.10 6.98 9.77
C GLU A 60 2.16 7.88 8.54
N THR A 61 3.35 8.04 7.98
CA THR A 61 3.55 8.75 6.71
C THR A 61 2.75 8.10 5.58
N PHE A 62 2.66 6.76 5.54
CA PHE A 62 1.91 6.05 4.51
C PHE A 62 0.40 6.23 4.69
N ALA A 63 -0.07 6.29 5.94
CA ALA A 63 -1.47 6.59 6.26
C ALA A 63 -1.85 7.99 5.77
N ALA A 64 -1.00 8.99 6.03
CA ALA A 64 -1.19 10.36 5.55
C ALA A 64 -1.18 10.43 4.02
N ALA A 65 -0.31 9.66 3.37
CA ALA A 65 -0.25 9.56 1.91
C ALA A 65 -1.54 8.97 1.33
N CYS A 66 -2.10 7.93 1.94
CA CYS A 66 -3.39 7.35 1.55
C CYS A 66 -4.55 8.33 1.80
N ALA A 67 -4.58 8.97 2.97
CA ALA A 67 -5.62 9.93 3.35
C ALA A 67 -5.68 11.14 2.41
N SER A 68 -4.53 11.71 2.04
CA SER A 68 -4.46 12.81 1.06
C SER A 68 -5.04 12.45 -0.31
N ARG A 69 -5.06 11.16 -0.65
CA ARG A 69 -5.61 10.60 -1.88
C ARG A 69 -7.03 10.07 -1.73
N LYS A 70 -7.65 10.24 -0.56
CA LYS A 70 -8.97 9.71 -0.20
C LYS A 70 -9.05 8.19 -0.25
N ILE A 71 -7.93 7.52 -0.03
CA ILE A 71 -7.87 6.07 0.10
C ILE A 71 -8.14 5.74 1.58
N PRO A 72 -9.21 4.99 1.90
CA PRO A 72 -9.51 4.63 3.28
C PRO A 72 -8.39 3.74 3.83
N VAL A 73 -7.88 4.11 5.00
CA VAL A 73 -6.95 3.28 5.77
C VAL A 73 -7.77 2.59 6.83
N TYR A 74 -7.96 1.28 6.68
CA TYR A 74 -8.68 0.48 7.64
C TYR A 74 -7.72 0.05 8.75
N TRP A 75 -7.86 0.67 9.92
CA TRP A 75 -7.33 0.14 11.17
C TRP A 75 -8.44 -0.73 11.76
N TYR A 76 -8.24 -2.04 11.85
CA TYR A 76 -9.11 -2.88 12.68
C TYR A 76 -8.71 -2.61 14.12
N GLU A 77 -9.50 -1.81 14.83
CA GLU A 77 -9.36 -1.70 16.28
C GLU A 77 -10.06 -2.90 16.95
N SER A 78 -9.63 -3.26 18.16
CA SER A 78 -10.21 -4.38 18.91
C SER A 78 -11.73 -4.24 19.13
N GLU A 79 -12.21 -3.01 19.17
CA GLU A 79 -13.63 -2.68 19.34
C GLU A 79 -14.47 -3.06 18.12
N ASP A 80 -13.91 -3.02 16.90
CA ASP A 80 -14.59 -3.47 15.68
C ASP A 80 -14.79 -5.00 15.69
N LEU A 81 -13.81 -5.73 16.24
CA LEU A 81 -13.90 -7.19 16.41
C LEU A 81 -14.95 -7.59 17.46
N GLU A 82 -15.02 -6.86 18.57
CA GLU A 82 -16.04 -7.08 19.61
C GLU A 82 -17.46 -6.81 19.08
N SER A 83 -17.63 -5.75 18.30
CA SER A 83 -18.89 -5.43 17.62
C SER A 83 -19.32 -6.54 16.65
N ASP A 84 -18.39 -7.08 15.86
CA ASP A 84 -18.66 -8.19 14.94
C ASP A 84 -19.04 -9.48 15.68
N LEU A 85 -18.39 -9.79 16.80
CA LEU A 85 -18.72 -10.94 17.66
C LEU A 85 -20.10 -10.78 18.33
N ASP A 86 -20.44 -9.59 18.79
CA ASP A 86 -21.74 -9.30 19.39
C ASP A 86 -22.87 -9.40 18.36
N ASN A 87 -22.64 -8.91 17.13
CA ASN A 87 -23.57 -9.06 16.02
C ASN A 87 -23.77 -10.54 15.63
N LEU A 88 -22.70 -11.34 15.56
CA LEU A 88 -22.80 -12.78 15.31
C LEU A 88 -23.58 -13.51 16.42
N ASN A 89 -23.38 -13.14 17.69
CA ASN A 89 -24.14 -13.70 18.82
C ASN A 89 -25.63 -13.35 18.75
N LYS A 90 -25.97 -12.11 18.35
CA LYS A 90 -27.37 -11.67 18.19
C LYS A 90 -28.07 -12.32 16.99
N MET A 91 -27.33 -12.64 15.93
CA MET A 91 -27.86 -13.33 14.75
C MET A 91 -28.05 -14.84 14.96
N ARG A 92 -27.41 -15.42 15.98
CA ARG A 92 -27.60 -16.81 16.37
C ARG A 92 -28.86 -16.93 17.24
N LEU A 93 -30.03 -16.80 16.61
CA LEU A 93 -31.33 -17.26 17.13
C LEU A 93 -31.35 -18.79 17.25
#